data_AF-A0A9P7QES5-F1
#
_entry.id   AF-A0A9P7QES5-F1
#
_cell.length_a   1.000
_cell.length_b   1.000
_cell.length_c   1.000
_cell.angle_alpha   90.00
_cell.angle_beta   90.00
_cell.angle_gamma   90.00
#
_symmetry.space_group_name_H-M   'P 1'
#
loop_
_entity.id
_entity.type
_entity.pdbx_description
1 polymer ?
#
loop_
_entity_poly.entity_id
_entity_poly.type
_entity_poly.pdbx_seq_one_letter_code
_entity_poly.pdbx_strand_id
1 'polypeptide(L)' 'EGHMTVNSLERIMGEFPKAMDVVKPLCLKIRKILFPLDKDERMIFGTPDGNPAQLYSPIIAAFNEAISQL' A
#
# COMPACT_ATOMS: atom_id res chain seq x y z
N GLU A 1 8.79 16.51 -1.64
CA GLU A 1 8.63 15.04 -1.60
C GLU A 1 7.20 14.66 -1.96
N GLY A 2 6.99 13.50 -2.58
CA GLY A 2 5.65 12.97 -2.80
C GLY A 2 5.12 12.28 -1.54
N HIS A 3 3.86 12.56 -1.17
CA HIS A 3 3.21 11.97 0.01
C HIS A 3 3.24 10.44 0.03
N MET A 4 3.27 9.80 -1.14
CA MET A 4 3.22 8.34 -1.29
C MET A 4 4.60 7.67 -1.37
N THR A 5 5.69 8.39 -1.08
CA THR A 5 7.03 7.79 -0.89
C THR A 5 7.08 6.91 0.38
N VAL A 6 8.07 6.01 0.53
CA VAL A 6 8.12 5.04 1.66
C VAL A 6 8.23 5.82 2.95
N ASN A 7 9.21 6.70 2.97
CA ASN A 7 9.54 7.54 4.10
C ASN A 7 8.36 8.48 4.48
N SER A 8 7.64 9.03 3.49
CA SER A 8 6.47 9.88 3.78
C SER A 8 5.29 9.10 4.35
N LEU A 9 4.98 7.90 3.82
CA LEU A 9 3.91 7.07 4.36
C LEU A 9 4.25 6.56 5.77
N GLU A 10 5.50 6.15 6.01
CA GLU A 10 5.95 5.73 7.34
C GLU A 10 5.84 6.86 8.36
N ARG A 11 6.19 8.10 7.96
CA ARG A 11 5.99 9.27 8.80
C ARG A 11 4.51 9.49 9.14
N ILE A 12 3.61 9.42 8.16
CA ILE A 12 2.16 9.55 8.37
C ILE A 12 1.64 8.47 9.31
N MET A 13 2.05 7.21 9.13
CA MET A 13 1.67 6.12 10.04
C MET A 13 2.26 6.28 11.44
N GLY A 14 3.38 7.00 11.60
CA GLY A 14 3.93 7.38 12.89
C GLY A 14 2.98 8.27 13.71
N GLU A 15 2.09 9.00 13.04
CA GLU A 15 1.07 9.86 13.67
C GLU A 15 -0.19 9.09 14.10
N PHE A 16 -0.35 7.83 13.68
CA PHE A 16 -1.52 7.03 14.04
C PHE A 16 -1.52 6.66 15.53
N PRO A 17 -2.71 6.55 16.16
CA PRO A 17 -2.84 6.02 17.52
C PRO A 17 -2.24 4.61 17.61
N LYS A 18 -1.71 4.24 18.79
CA LYS A 18 -1.17 2.87 19.04
C LYS A 18 -2.17 1.76 18.72
N ALA A 19 -3.47 2.01 18.92
CA ALA A 19 -4.53 1.06 18.57
C ALA A 19 -4.54 0.68 17.07
N MET A 20 -3.94 1.50 16.21
CA MET A 20 -3.83 1.27 14.77
C MET A 20 -2.49 0.62 14.37
N ASP A 21 -1.62 0.25 15.30
CA ASP A 21 -0.36 -0.44 14.97
C ASP A 21 -0.62 -1.74 14.18
N VAL A 22 -1.73 -2.42 14.47
CA VAL A 22 -2.16 -3.64 13.79
C VAL A 22 -2.45 -3.45 12.28
N VAL A 23 -2.81 -2.23 11.84
CA VAL A 23 -3.11 -1.95 10.42
C VAL A 23 -1.95 -1.32 9.65
N LYS A 24 -0.87 -0.89 10.32
CA LYS A 24 0.30 -0.30 9.64
C LYS A 24 0.91 -1.22 8.57
N PRO A 25 1.06 -2.54 8.80
CA PRO A 25 1.54 -3.46 7.76
C PRO A 25 0.62 -3.47 6.52
N LEU A 26 -0.69 -3.39 6.70
CA LEU A 26 -1.67 -3.32 5.62
C LEU A 26 -1.49 -2.03 4.79
N CYS A 27 -1.31 -0.88 5.43
CA CYS A 27 -1.07 0.39 4.75
C CYS A 27 0.18 0.34 3.84
N LEU A 28 1.29 -0.24 4.34
CA LEU A 28 2.50 -0.44 3.55
C LEU A 28 2.26 -1.37 2.36
N LYS A 29 1.51 -2.46 2.57
CA LYS A 29 1.20 -3.43 1.52
C LYS A 29 0.33 -2.83 0.41
N ILE A 30 -0.75 -2.14 0.78
CA ILE A 30 -1.62 -1.42 -0.17
C ILE A 30 -0.82 -0.40 -0.97
N ARG A 31 0.07 0.36 -0.32
CA ARG A 31 0.93 1.32 -1.03
C ARG A 31 1.82 0.64 -2.07
N LYS A 32 2.41 -0.52 -1.77
CA LYS A 32 3.26 -1.24 -2.73
C LYS A 32 2.47 -1.71 -3.95
N ILE A 33 1.19 -2.04 -3.75
CA ILE A 33 0.27 -2.41 -4.83
C ILE A 33 -0.10 -1.19 -5.68
N LEU A 34 -0.42 -0.05 -5.05
CA LEU A 34 -0.83 1.17 -5.74
C LEU A 34 0.33 1.88 -6.47
N PHE A 35 1.54 1.78 -5.93
CA PHE A 35 2.72 2.48 -6.42
C PHE A 35 3.92 1.51 -6.57
N PRO A 36 3.80 0.49 -7.45
CA PRO A 36 4.87 -0.46 -7.67
C PRO A 36 6.09 0.21 -8.29
N LEU A 37 7.26 -0.40 -8.13
CA LEU A 37 8.48 0.03 -8.80
C LEU A 37 8.58 -0.65 -10.17
N ASP A 38 9.00 0.09 -11.18
CA ASP A 38 9.39 -0.46 -12.47
C ASP A 38 10.78 -1.11 -12.42
N LYS A 39 11.28 -1.56 -13.58
CA LYS A 39 12.58 -2.22 -13.70
C LYS A 39 13.77 -1.30 -13.36
N ASP A 40 13.56 0.02 -13.42
CA ASP A 40 14.55 1.04 -13.13
C ASP A 40 14.37 1.63 -11.72
N GLU A 41 13.64 0.91 -10.84
CA GLU A 41 13.30 1.31 -9.47
C GLU A 41 12.49 2.62 -9.38
N ARG A 42 11.81 3.01 -10.46
CA ARG A 42 10.97 4.21 -10.46
C ARG A 42 9.56 3.85 -10.04
N MET A 43 8.99 4.71 -9.20
CA MET A 43 7.61 4.57 -8.78
C MET A 43 6.65 4.80 -9.96
N ILE A 44 5.79 3.82 -10.22
CA ILE A 44 4.72 3.95 -11.20
C ILE A 44 3.55 4.69 -10.56
N PHE A 45 3.00 5.66 -11.27
CA PHE A 45 1.81 6.42 -10.89
C PHE A 45 0.69 6.19 -11.90
N GLY A 46 -0.55 6.30 -11.43
CA GLY A 46 -1.75 6.16 -12.27
C GLY A 46 -2.47 4.84 -12.05
N THR A 47 -3.59 4.69 -12.74
CA THR A 47 -4.35 3.43 -12.74
C THR A 47 -3.79 2.55 -13.85
N PRO A 48 -3.48 1.27 -13.58
CA PRO A 48 -3.06 0.35 -14.64
C PRO A 48 -4.12 0.28 -15.75
N ASP A 49 -3.69 0.38 -17.00
CA ASP A 49 -4.56 0.13 -18.15
C ASP A 49 -4.88 -1.37 -18.24
N GLY A 50 -6.15 -1.70 -18.50
CA GLY A 50 -6.58 -3.08 -18.71
C GLY A 50 -7.58 -3.59 -17.67
N ASN A 51 -7.36 -4.80 -17.17
CA ASN A 51 -8.34 -5.49 -16.32
C ASN A 51 -8.30 -4.91 -14.89
N PRO A 52 -9.40 -4.34 -14.36
CA PRO A 52 -9.45 -3.81 -12.99
C PRO A 52 -9.01 -4.80 -11.91
N ALA A 53 -9.18 -6.10 -12.14
CA ALA A 53 -8.74 -7.15 -11.23
C ALA A 53 -7.23 -7.14 -10.97
N GLN A 54 -6.42 -6.59 -11.89
CA GLN A 54 -4.97 -6.43 -11.69
C GLN A 54 -4.65 -5.49 -10.52
N LEU A 55 -5.51 -4.52 -10.24
CA LEU A 55 -5.36 -3.61 -9.12
C LEU A 55 -6.17 -4.06 -7.90
N TYR A 56 -7.45 -4.42 -8.10
CA TYR A 56 -8.35 -4.68 -6.98
C TYR A 56 -8.12 -6.04 -6.31
N SER A 57 -7.80 -7.10 -7.06
CA SER A 57 -7.60 -8.42 -6.46
C SER A 57 -6.43 -8.45 -5.46
N PRO A 58 -5.25 -7.86 -5.75
CA PRO A 58 -4.19 -7.75 -4.77
C PRO A 58 -4.56 -6.92 -3.53
N ILE A 59 -5.35 -5.84 -3.70
CA ILE A 59 -5.83 -5.02 -2.58
C ILE A 59 -6.76 -5.85 -1.68
N ILE A 60 -7.74 -6.53 -2.27
CA ILE A 60 -8.67 -7.41 -1.54
C ILE A 60 -7.91 -8.52 -0.81
N ALA A 61 -6.93 -9.13 -1.47
CA ALA A 61 -6.07 -10.14 -0.84
C ALA A 61 -5.29 -9.58 0.36
N ALA A 62 -4.77 -8.35 0.26
CA ALA A 62 -4.09 -7.69 1.38
C ALA A 62 -5.03 -7.46 2.58
N PHE A 63 -6.28 -7.04 2.33
CA PHE A 63 -7.29 -6.93 3.37
C PHE A 63 -7.62 -8.28 4.01
N ASN A 64 -7.87 -9.32 3.19
CA ASN A 64 -8.18 -10.66 3.70
C ASN A 64 -7.07 -11.20 4.58
N GLU A 65 -5.81 -11.02 4.17
CA GLU A 65 -4.64 -11.41 4.96
C GLU A 65 -4.58 -10.65 6.29
N ALA A 66 -4.74 -9.32 6.27
CA ALA A 66 -4.72 -8.52 7.49
C ALA A 66 -5.84 -8.95 8.47
N ILE A 67 -7.05 -9.19 7.95
CA ILE A 67 -8.19 -9.64 8.75
C ILE A 67 -7.94 -11.03 9.34
N SER A 68 -7.30 -11.94 8.59
CA SER A 68 -7.00 -13.29 9.07
C SER A 68 -5.96 -13.36 10.20
N GLN A 69 -5.27 -12.26 10.45
CA GLN A 69 -4.22 -12.12 11.47
C GLN A 69 -4.70 -11.34 12.71
N LEU A 70 -5.96 -10.91 12.73
CA LEU A 70 -6.63 -10.31 13.90
C LEU A 70 -7.17 -11.39 14.83
#